data_AF-A0A9E1KYL4-F1
#
_entry.id   AF-A0A9E1KYL4-F1
#
_cell.length_a   1.000
_cell.length_b   1.000
_cell.length_c   1.000
_cell.angle_alpha   90.00
_cell.angle_beta   90.00
_cell.angle_gamma   90.00
#
_symmetry.space_group_name_H-M   'P 1'
#
loop_
_entity.id
_entity.type
_entity.pdbx_description
1 polymer ?
#
loop_
_entity_poly.entity_id
_entity_poly.type
_entity_poly.pdbx_seq_one_letter_code
_entity_poly.pdbx_strand_id
1 'polypeptide(L)' 'MSNNRYTEEFRIEAVKQVVERGHSVAEVASRLGITTHSLYAWKKKYGPDSAKHQVLAAEQAEIRQL' A
#
# COMPACT_ATOMS: atom_id res chain seq x y z
N MET A 1 14.17 -4.08 15.99
CA MET A 1 14.35 -4.73 14.68
C MET A 1 12.98 -4.88 14.03
N SER A 2 12.60 -3.98 13.14
CA SER A 2 11.36 -4.11 12.37
C SER A 2 11.58 -5.18 11.31
N ASN A 3 11.19 -6.42 11.63
CA ASN A 3 11.22 -7.53 10.69
C ASN A 3 10.20 -7.28 9.58
N ASN A 4 10.59 -6.46 8.60
CA ASN A 4 9.74 -6.06 7.51
C ASN A 4 9.63 -7.25 6.55
N ARG A 5 8.73 -8.18 6.87
CA ARG A 5 8.57 -9.52 6.25
C ARG A 5 8.41 -9.52 4.72
N TYR A 6 8.12 -8.37 4.13
CA TYR A 6 7.91 -8.18 2.70
C TYR A 6 8.72 -7.00 2.20
N THR A 7 9.51 -7.20 1.15
CA THR A 7 10.27 -6.14 0.47
C THR A 7 9.34 -5.10 -0.15
N GLU A 8 9.86 -3.91 -0.45
CA GLU A 8 9.05 -2.87 -1.10
C GLU A 8 8.62 -3.27 -2.51
N GLU A 9 9.51 -3.88 -3.28
CA GLU A 9 9.24 -4.41 -4.61
C GLU A 9 8.06 -5.40 -4.60
N PHE A 10 8.02 -6.30 -3.61
CA PHE A 10 6.92 -7.26 -3.45
C PHE A 10 5.57 -6.55 -3.24
N ARG A 11 5.56 -5.47 -2.45
CA ARG A 11 4.33 -4.70 -2.16
C ARG A 11 3.84 -3.97 -3.38
N ILE A 12 4.76 -3.36 -4.13
CA ILE A 12 4.45 -2.63 -5.35
C ILE A 12 3.85 -3.60 -6.38
N GLU A 13 4.45 -4.77 -6.58
CA GLU A 13 3.93 -5.76 -7.53
C GLU A 13 2.56 -6.29 -7.12
N ALA A 14 2.33 -6.54 -5.82
CA ALA A 14 1.02 -6.93 -5.30
C ALA A 14 -0.05 -5.85 -5.56
N VAL A 15 0.30 -4.56 -5.43
CA VAL A 15 -0.60 -3.45 -5.71
C VAL A 15 -0.88 -3.32 -7.20
N LYS A 16 0.12 -3.51 -8.08
CA LYS A 16 -0.05 -3.51 -9.53
C LYS A 16 -1.01 -4.59 -10.01
N GLN A 17 -0.97 -5.78 -9.42
CA GLN A 17 -1.95 -6.83 -9.75
C GLN A 17 -3.40 -6.39 -9.49
N VAL A 18 -3.64 -5.59 -8.46
CA VAL A 18 -4.98 -5.07 -8.14
C VAL A 18 -5.35 -3.88 -9.02
N VAL A 19 -4.43 -2.95 -9.24
CA VAL A 19 -4.71 -1.66 -9.90
C VAL A 19 -4.61 -1.78 -11.42
N GLU A 20 -3.54 -2.37 -11.94
CA GLU A 20 -3.28 -2.43 -13.38
C GLU A 20 -3.97 -3.64 -14.02
N ARG A 21 -3.93 -4.80 -13.34
CA ARG A 21 -4.50 -6.04 -13.87
C ARG A 21 -5.96 -6.27 -13.46
N GLY A 22 -6.50 -5.42 -12.59
CA GLY A 22 -7.91 -5.45 -12.18
C GLY A 22 -8.31 -6.63 -11.29
N HIS A 23 -7.36 -7.36 -10.71
CA HIS A 23 -7.68 -8.46 -9.79
C HIS A 23 -8.30 -7.96 -8.48
N SER A 24 -9.14 -8.79 -7.87
CA SER A 24 -9.70 -8.47 -6.56
C SER A 24 -8.63 -8.55 -5.47
N VAL A 25 -8.74 -7.68 -4.46
CA VAL A 25 -7.82 -7.69 -3.29
C VAL A 25 -7.85 -9.05 -2.57
N ALA A 26 -9.02 -9.69 -2.50
CA ALA A 26 -9.18 -11.00 -1.87
C ALA A 26 -8.44 -12.11 -2.65
N GLU A 27 -8.54 -12.12 -3.97
CA GLU A 27 -7.85 -13.08 -4.83
C GLU A 27 -6.33 -12.94 -4.72
N VAL A 28 -5.82 -11.70 -4.85
CA VAL A 28 -4.38 -11.43 -4.77
C VAL A 28 -3.83 -11.75 -3.38
N ALA A 29 -4.55 -11.40 -2.31
CA ALA A 29 -4.14 -11.72 -0.95
C ALA A 29 -4.06 -13.23 -0.70
N SER A 30 -5.06 -13.98 -1.16
CA SER A 30 -5.09 -15.44 -1.07
C SER A 30 -3.93 -16.08 -1.86
N ARG A 31 -3.70 -15.65 -3.10
CA ARG A 31 -2.62 -16.16 -3.96
C ARG A 31 -1.22 -15.89 -3.39
N LEU A 32 -1.02 -14.71 -2.79
CA LEU A 32 0.27 -14.31 -2.22
C LEU A 32 0.48 -14.77 -0.77
N GLY A 33 -0.53 -15.40 -0.15
CA GLY A 33 -0.45 -15.84 1.25
C GLY A 33 -0.35 -14.68 2.25
N ILE A 34 -0.93 -13.52 1.91
CA ILE A 34 -0.93 -12.33 2.75
C ILE A 34 -2.35 -12.00 3.22
N THR A 35 -2.46 -11.10 4.20
CA THR A 35 -3.78 -10.60 4.59
C THR A 35 -4.28 -9.53 3.62
N THR A 36 -5.59 -9.52 3.38
CA THR A 36 -6.26 -8.45 2.61
C THR A 36 -5.99 -7.08 3.23
N HIS A 37 -5.92 -6.99 4.56
CA HIS A 37 -5.59 -5.78 5.31
C HIS A 37 -4.21 -5.21 4.92
N SER A 38 -3.18 -6.05 4.84
CA SER A 38 -1.84 -5.64 4.37
C SER A 38 -1.91 -5.09 2.94
N LEU A 39 -2.68 -5.74 2.07
CA LEU A 39 -2.80 -5.33 0.67
C LEU A 39 -3.55 -4.01 0.50
N TYR A 40 -4.59 -3.74 1.32
CA TYR A 40 -5.23 -2.42 1.38
C TYR A 40 -4.28 -1.33 1.86
N ALA A 41 -3.48 -1.61 2.89
CA ALA A 41 -2.49 -0.66 3.40
C ALA A 41 -1.42 -0.34 2.34
N TRP A 42 -0.96 -1.35 1.59
CA TRP A 42 -0.02 -1.15 0.50
C TRP A 42 -0.65 -0.43 -0.68
N LYS A 43 -1.90 -0.72 -1.03
CA LYS A 43 -2.63 0.00 -2.08
C LYS A 43 -2.76 1.48 -1.75
N LYS A 44 -2.96 1.85 -0.49
CA LYS A 44 -2.96 3.25 -0.04
C LYS A 44 -1.57 3.89 -0.17
N LYS A 45 -0.51 3.16 0.17
CA LYS A 45 0.87 3.67 0.18
C LYS A 45 1.54 3.72 -1.21
N TYR A 46 1.23 2.77 -2.09
CA TYR A 46 1.90 2.56 -3.38
C TYR A 46 0.95 2.62 -4.58
N GLY A 47 -0.35 2.79 -4.38
CA GLY A 47 -1.33 2.93 -5.45
C GLY A 47 -1.30 4.33 -6.10
N PRO A 48 -2.13 4.58 -7.12
CA PRO A 48 -2.15 5.85 -7.86
C PRO A 48 -2.57 7.06 -7.01
N ASP A 49 -3.34 6.85 -5.94
CA ASP A 49 -3.66 7.90 -4.96
C ASP A 49 -2.55 8.12 -3.90
N SER A 50 -1.45 7.37 -3.96
CA SER A 50 -0.31 7.59 -3.06
C SER A 50 0.27 8.99 -3.20
N ALA A 51 0.29 9.56 -4.41
CA ALA A 51 0.71 10.93 -4.66
C ALA A 51 -0.20 11.95 -3.94
N LYS A 52 -1.52 11.71 -3.89
CA LYS A 52 -2.47 12.57 -3.15
C LYS A 52 -2.37 12.37 -1.64
N HIS A 53 -2.10 11.14 -1.20
CA HIS A 53 -1.93 10.82 0.22
C HIS A 53 -0.59 11.32 0.80
N GLN A 54 0.47 11.44 -0.01
CA GLN A 54 1.75 12.04 0.41
C GLN A 54 1.61 13.54 0.68
N VAL A 55 0.83 14.26 -0.14
CA VAL A 55 0.52 15.69 0.07
C VAL A 55 -0.30 15.88 1.35
N LEU A 56 -1.35 15.06 1.56
CA LEU A 56 -2.15 15.11 2.78
C LEU A 56 -1.36 14.70 4.04
N ALA A 57 -0.44 13.75 3.94
CA ALA A 57 0.42 13.36 5.08
C ALA A 57 1.47 14.43 5.41
N ALA A 58 1.96 15.16 4.41
CA ALA A 58 2.85 16.31 4.60
C ALA A 58 2.12 17.50 5.25
N GLU A 59 0.90 17.83 4.81
CA GLU A 59 0.05 18.85 5.46
C GLU A 59 -0.27 18.48 6.92
N GLN A 60 -0.52 17.19 7.21
CA GLN A 60 -0.78 16.76 8.59
C GLN A 60 0.46 16.77 9.50
N ALA A 61 1.68 16.82 8.94
CA ALA A 61 2.90 16.96 9.72
C ALA A 61 3.15 18.42 10.16
N GLU A 62 2.73 19.40 9.36
CA GLU A 62 2.90 20.83 9.67
C GLU A 62 1.97 21.31 10.80
N ILE A 63 0.76 20.76 10.91
CA ILE A 63 -0.21 21.14 11.96
C ILE A 63 0.26 20.73 13.38
N ARG A 64 1.21 19.80 13.49
CA ARG A 64 1.74 19.33 14.78
C ARG A 64 2.98 20.08 15.27
N GLN A 65 3.48 21.06 14.52
CA GLN A 65 4.64 21.88 14.91
C GLN A 65 4.29 23.33 15.29
N LEU A 66 3.01 23.67 15.42
CA LEU A 66 2.50 24.91 16.01
C LEU A 66 1.90 24.62 17.39
#